data_AF-A0A7G8EYE0-F1
#
_entry.id   AF-A0A7G8EYE0-F1
#
_cell.length_a   1.000
_cell.length_b   1.000
_cell.length_c   1.000
_cell.angle_alpha   90.00
_cell.angle_beta   90.00
_cell.angle_gamma   90.00
#
_symmetry.space_group_name_H-M   'P 1'
#
loop_
_entity.id
_entity.type
_entity.pdbx_description
1 polymer ?
#
loop_
_entity_poly.entity_id
_entity_poly.type
_entity_poly.pdbx_seq_one_letter_code
_entity_poly.pdbx_strand_id
1 'polypeptide(L)'
;MHLKKHLLIATALFLSAAPQSLAQNNNNAALTKQFREAFESGCNQGQTPGVKSQKKYCTCLANSYQARYSGVELSAISQLAGQTGQQGSTLVNIMMSPEARACSSKN
;
A
#
# COMPACT_ATOMS: atom_id res chain seq x y z
N MET A 1 34.37 -48.26 30.87
CA MET A 1 34.96 -47.13 30.14
C MET A 1 34.39 -47.10 28.72
N HIS A 2 33.58 -46.12 28.35
CA HIS A 2 33.45 -45.68 26.96
C HIS A 2 32.85 -44.27 26.91
N LEU A 3 33.74 -43.30 26.77
CA LEU A 3 33.53 -41.86 26.76
C LEU A 3 33.01 -41.44 25.37
N LYS A 4 31.69 -41.22 25.21
CA LYS A 4 31.17 -40.58 23.99
C LYS A 4 31.25 -39.06 24.15
N LYS A 5 32.25 -38.51 23.48
CA LYS A 5 32.54 -37.08 23.37
C LYS A 5 31.34 -36.33 22.81
N HIS A 6 30.74 -35.46 23.61
CA HIS A 6 29.76 -34.48 23.15
C HIS A 6 30.50 -33.35 22.42
N LEU A 7 30.45 -33.37 21.09
CA LEU A 7 30.93 -32.29 20.23
C LEU A 7 29.91 -31.15 20.25
N LEU A 8 30.15 -30.13 21.06
CA LEU A 8 29.39 -28.87 21.04
C LEU A 8 29.85 -28.05 19.84
N ILE A 9 29.05 -28.00 18.78
CA ILE A 9 29.25 -27.06 17.67
C ILE A 9 28.57 -25.75 18.06
N ALA A 10 29.38 -24.76 18.46
CA ALA A 10 28.93 -23.39 18.67
C ALA A 10 28.72 -22.72 17.30
N THR A 11 27.48 -22.62 16.85
CA THR A 11 27.09 -21.79 15.71
C THR A 11 27.10 -20.33 16.12
N ALA A 12 28.19 -19.62 15.80
CA ALA A 12 28.23 -18.17 15.85
C ALA A 12 27.28 -17.61 14.77
N LEU A 13 26.09 -17.19 15.20
CA LEU A 13 25.15 -16.42 14.37
C LEU A 13 25.72 -15.01 14.18
N PHE A 14 26.51 -14.83 13.12
CA PHE A 14 26.81 -13.49 12.61
C PHE A 14 25.55 -12.91 11.96
N LEU A 15 24.78 -12.16 12.74
CA LEU A 15 23.73 -11.26 12.24
C LEU A 15 24.39 -10.13 11.46
N SER A 16 24.56 -10.31 10.16
CA SER A 16 24.90 -9.23 9.24
C SER A 16 23.71 -8.26 9.16
N ALA A 17 23.77 -7.17 9.93
CA ALA A 17 22.89 -6.02 9.77
C ALA A 17 23.22 -5.31 8.44
N ALA A 18 22.68 -5.85 7.35
CA ALA A 18 22.70 -5.17 6.06
C ALA A 18 21.87 -3.87 6.14
N PRO A 19 22.25 -2.79 5.44
CA PRO A 19 21.52 -1.52 5.48
C PRO A 19 20.13 -1.69 4.84
N GLN A 20 19.10 -1.81 5.68
CA GLN A 20 17.72 -2.08 5.26
C GLN A 20 17.05 -0.87 4.59
N SER A 21 17.65 0.32 4.67
CA SER A 21 17.03 1.59 4.26
C SER A 21 16.88 1.74 2.73
N LEU A 22 17.86 1.34 1.94
CA LEU A 22 17.80 1.46 0.46
C LEU A 22 16.88 0.41 -0.18
N ALA A 23 16.88 -0.81 0.35
CA ALA A 23 15.99 -1.87 -0.11
C ALA A 23 14.53 -1.56 0.26
N GLN A 24 14.28 -1.06 1.47
CA GLN A 24 12.94 -0.69 1.92
C GLN A 24 12.38 0.53 1.17
N ASN A 25 13.21 1.51 0.82
CA ASN A 25 12.79 2.67 0.02
C ASN A 25 12.41 2.28 -1.42
N ASN A 26 13.21 1.44 -2.08
CA ASN A 26 12.86 0.91 -3.41
C ASN A 26 11.54 0.12 -3.38
N ASN A 27 11.33 -0.68 -2.34
CA ASN A 27 10.07 -1.39 -2.14
C ASN A 27 8.90 -0.43 -1.94
N ASN A 28 9.11 0.65 -1.18
CA ASN A 28 8.10 1.66 -0.92
C ASN A 28 7.63 2.36 -2.20
N ALA A 29 8.56 2.79 -3.04
CA ALA A 29 8.24 3.44 -4.32
C ALA A 29 7.50 2.49 -5.28
N ALA A 30 7.92 1.23 -5.35
CA ALA A 30 7.27 0.22 -6.19
C ALA A 30 5.82 -0.06 -5.75
N LEU A 31 5.60 -0.25 -4.45
CA LEU A 31 4.26 -0.47 -3.89
C LEU A 31 3.34 0.74 -4.08
N THR A 32 3.88 1.95 -3.88
CA THR A 32 3.15 3.20 -4.12
C THR A 32 2.71 3.35 -5.58
N LYS A 33 3.57 2.97 -6.53
CA LYS A 33 3.25 2.97 -7.96
C LYS A 33 2.16 1.95 -8.28
N GLN A 34 2.30 0.71 -7.80
CA GLN A 34 1.33 -0.35 -8.02
C GLN A 34 -0.05 0.01 -7.45
N PHE A 35 -0.09 0.57 -6.24
CA PHE A 35 -1.32 1.09 -5.64
C PHE A 35 -2.01 2.08 -6.58
N ARG A 36 -1.28 3.08 -7.08
CA ARG A 36 -1.85 4.12 -7.92
C ARG A 36 -2.40 3.58 -9.24
N GLU A 37 -1.66 2.71 -9.90
CA GLU A 37 -2.11 2.10 -11.17
C GLU A 37 -3.39 1.29 -10.97
N ALA A 38 -3.45 0.45 -9.94
CA ALA A 38 -4.63 -0.33 -9.61
C ALA A 38 -5.81 0.54 -9.17
N PHE A 39 -5.56 1.52 -8.31
CA PHE A 39 -6.57 2.45 -7.81
C PHE A 39 -7.16 3.29 -8.94
N GLU A 40 -6.32 3.93 -9.77
CA GLU A 40 -6.81 4.75 -10.88
C GLU A 40 -7.56 3.88 -11.91
N SER A 41 -7.08 2.68 -12.21
CA SER A 41 -7.79 1.75 -13.11
C SER A 41 -9.19 1.41 -12.58
N GLY A 42 -9.32 0.97 -11.33
CA GLY A 42 -10.62 0.64 -10.74
C GLY A 42 -11.52 1.86 -10.55
N CYS A 43 -10.96 2.98 -10.10
CA CYS A 43 -11.70 4.22 -9.90
C CYS A 43 -12.25 4.79 -11.23
N ASN A 44 -11.48 4.70 -12.31
CA ASN A 44 -11.90 5.19 -13.63
C ASN A 44 -12.97 4.33 -14.30
N GLN A 45 -13.10 3.06 -13.90
CA GLN A 45 -14.17 2.18 -14.36
C GLN A 45 -15.52 2.52 -13.72
N GLY A 46 -15.50 3.13 -12.53
CA GLY A 46 -16.69 3.59 -11.84
C GLY A 46 -17.14 4.99 -12.28
N GLN A 47 -18.28 5.43 -11.75
CA GLN A 47 -18.75 6.80 -11.89
C GLN A 47 -19.09 7.38 -10.53
N THR A 48 -18.53 8.57 -10.24
CA THR A 48 -18.78 9.28 -8.99
C THR A 48 -19.86 10.34 -9.23
N PRO A 49 -21.00 10.28 -8.52
CA PRO A 49 -22.06 11.28 -8.68
C PRO A 49 -21.54 12.70 -8.43
N GLY A 50 -21.90 13.63 -9.32
CA GLY A 50 -21.56 15.05 -9.19
C GLY A 50 -20.13 15.43 -9.61
N VAL A 51 -19.30 14.47 -10.01
CA VAL A 51 -17.95 14.73 -10.55
C VAL A 51 -18.03 14.93 -12.07
N LYS A 52 -17.43 16.01 -12.59
CA LYS A 52 -17.45 16.29 -14.05
C LYS A 52 -16.41 15.47 -14.81
N SER A 53 -15.27 15.18 -14.19
CA SER A 53 -14.18 14.39 -14.74
C SER A 53 -13.75 13.30 -13.78
N GLN A 54 -14.25 12.08 -14.01
CA GLN A 54 -13.89 10.90 -13.21
C GLN A 54 -12.37 10.70 -13.15
N LYS A 55 -11.68 10.85 -14.28
CA LYS A 55 -10.22 10.74 -14.35
C LYS A 55 -9.49 11.70 -13.42
N LYS A 56 -9.86 12.99 -13.44
CA LYS A 56 -9.21 13.98 -12.58
C LYS A 56 -9.53 13.76 -11.10
N TYR A 57 -10.76 13.36 -10.80
CA TYR A 57 -11.15 12.96 -9.44
C TYR A 57 -10.31 11.78 -8.94
N CYS A 58 -10.18 10.72 -9.74
CA CYS A 58 -9.41 9.53 -9.37
C CYS A 58 -7.92 9.84 -9.16
N THR A 59 -7.31 10.64 -10.04
CA THR A 59 -5.92 11.09 -9.84
C THR A 59 -5.76 11.95 -8.59
N CYS A 60 -6.71 12.85 -8.32
CA CYS A 60 -6.70 13.65 -7.09
C CYS A 60 -6.76 12.77 -5.83
N LEU A 61 -7.61 11.75 -5.83
CA LEU A 61 -7.74 10.83 -4.70
C LEU A 61 -6.49 9.95 -4.54
N ALA A 62 -5.95 9.43 -5.64
CA ALA A 62 -4.70 8.66 -5.63
C ALA A 62 -3.54 9.47 -5.04
N ASN A 63 -3.40 10.74 -5.44
CA ASN A 63 -2.39 11.64 -4.88
C ASN A 63 -2.59 11.88 -3.39
N SER A 64 -3.85 12.01 -2.95
CA SER A 64 -4.17 12.17 -1.53
C SER A 64 -3.77 10.94 -0.72
N TYR A 65 -3.98 9.75 -1.25
CA TYR A 65 -3.52 8.49 -0.65
C TYR A 65 -2.00 8.45 -0.52
N GLN A 66 -1.29 8.78 -1.60
CA GLN A 66 0.18 8.79 -1.61
C GLN A 66 0.79 9.86 -0.69
N ALA A 67 0.08 10.96 -0.44
CA ALA A 67 0.51 12.00 0.50
C ALA A 67 0.36 11.57 1.97
N ARG A 68 -0.53 10.62 2.25
CA ARG A 68 -0.93 10.25 3.61
C ARG A 68 -0.33 8.91 4.07
N TYR A 69 -0.04 8.01 3.14
CA TYR A 69 0.39 6.65 3.45
C TYR A 69 1.65 6.27 2.67
N SER A 70 2.52 5.50 3.31
CA SER A 70 3.63 4.82 2.66
C SER A 70 3.12 3.70 1.73
N GLY A 71 3.96 3.26 0.79
CA GLY A 71 3.68 2.13 -0.09
C GLY A 71 3.36 0.83 0.65
N VAL A 72 3.96 0.59 1.82
CA VAL A 72 3.62 -0.58 2.66
C VAL A 72 2.19 -0.48 3.17
N GLU A 73 1.80 0.69 3.69
CA GLU A 73 0.43 0.94 4.17
C GLU A 73 -0.58 0.91 3.02
N LEU A 74 -0.23 1.49 1.86
CA LEU A 74 -1.04 1.44 0.64
C LEU A 74 -1.26 0.00 0.17
N SER A 75 -0.24 -0.86 0.25
CA SER A 75 -0.38 -2.29 -0.05
C SER A 75 -1.35 -2.98 0.89
N ALA A 76 -1.26 -2.71 2.20
CA ALA A 76 -2.19 -3.25 3.19
C ALA A 76 -3.63 -2.77 2.94
N ILE A 77 -3.82 -1.50 2.60
CA ILE A 77 -5.11 -0.93 2.21
C ILE A 77 -5.67 -1.66 0.97
N SER A 78 -4.86 -1.87 -0.07
CA SER A 78 -5.28 -2.61 -1.26
C SER A 78 -5.70 -4.04 -0.94
N GLN A 79 -4.95 -4.73 -0.08
CA GLN A 79 -5.28 -6.11 0.33
C GLN A 79 -6.59 -6.16 1.11
N LEU A 80 -6.81 -5.21 2.03
CA LEU A 80 -8.04 -5.13 2.81
C LEU A 80 -9.25 -4.82 1.91
N ALA A 81 -9.10 -3.87 0.98
CA ALA A 81 -10.13 -3.56 0.01
C ALA A 81 -10.48 -4.77 -0.88
N GLY A 82 -9.47 -5.50 -1.37
CA GLY A 82 -9.66 -6.71 -2.17
C GLY A 82 -10.41 -7.82 -1.42
N GLN A 83 -10.09 -8.04 -0.14
CA GLN A 83 -10.78 -9.02 0.71
C GLN A 83 -12.24 -8.65 0.98
N THR A 84 -12.55 -7.36 0.99
CA THR A 84 -13.92 -6.85 1.26
C THR A 84 -14.79 -6.86 -0.02
N GLY A 85 -14.25 -7.31 -1.16
CA GLY A 85 -14.99 -7.45 -2.41
C GLY A 85 -15.65 -6.14 -2.87
N GLN A 86 -16.95 -6.18 -3.16
CA GLN A 86 -17.70 -5.00 -3.63
C GLN A 86 -17.70 -3.83 -2.63
N GLN A 87 -17.52 -4.09 -1.33
CA GLN A 87 -17.45 -3.05 -0.30
C GLN A 87 -16.05 -2.43 -0.17
N GLY A 88 -15.03 -3.00 -0.82
CA GLY A 88 -13.66 -2.48 -0.76
C GLY A 88 -13.55 -1.03 -1.25
N SER A 89 -14.31 -0.66 -2.28
CA SER A 89 -14.37 0.72 -2.77
C SER A 89 -14.98 1.67 -1.74
N THR A 90 -15.96 1.19 -0.95
CA THR A 90 -16.60 1.97 0.12
C THR A 90 -15.61 2.19 1.26
N LEU A 91 -14.87 1.16 1.66
CA LEU A 91 -13.82 1.27 2.68
C LEU A 91 -12.76 2.32 2.28
N VAL A 92 -12.29 2.25 1.04
CA VAL A 92 -11.31 3.20 0.48
C VAL A 92 -11.90 4.61 0.37
N ASN A 93 -13.20 4.76 0.07
CA ASN A 93 -13.83 6.07 0.08
C ASN A 93 -14.02 6.64 1.50
N ILE A 94 -14.28 5.80 2.51
CA ILE A 94 -14.44 6.25 3.90
C ILE A 94 -13.11 6.78 4.45
N MET A 95 -12.01 6.05 4.21
CA MET A 95 -10.68 6.43 4.71
C MET A 95 -10.20 7.80 4.20
N MET A 96 -10.71 8.24 3.05
CA MET A 96 -10.34 9.51 2.42
C MET A 96 -11.56 10.41 2.15
N SER A 97 -12.61 10.30 2.97
CA SER A 97 -13.85 11.06 2.76
C SER A 97 -13.68 12.59 2.74
N PRO A 98 -12.84 13.22 3.59
CA PRO A 98 -12.53 14.65 3.47
C PRO A 98 -11.87 14.99 2.12
N GLU A 99 -10.89 14.21 1.71
CA GLU A 99 -10.13 14.39 0.48
C GLU A 99 -11.00 14.11 -0.76
N ALA A 100 -11.92 13.15 -0.68
CA ALA A 100 -12.90 12.87 -1.73
C ALA A 100 -13.81 14.06 -1.98
N ARG A 101 -14.31 14.70 -0.92
CA ARG A 101 -15.10 15.94 -1.04
C ARG A 101 -14.28 17.08 -1.65
N ALA A 102 -13.02 17.21 -1.24
CA ALA A 102 -12.12 18.22 -1.82
C ALA A 102 -11.85 17.95 -3.31
N CYS A 103 -11.62 16.69 -3.69
CA CYS A 103 -11.37 16.27 -5.06
C CYS A 103 -12.59 16.42 -5.97
N SER A 104 -13.80 16.13 -5.47
CA SER A 104 -15.04 16.29 -6.23
C SER A 104 -15.41 17.76 -6.45
N SER A 105 -15.19 18.63 -5.46
CA SER A 105 -15.46 20.07 -5.62
C SER A 105 -14.63 20.76 -6.72
N LYS A 106 -13.50 20.15 -7.08
CA LYS A 106 -12.53 20.69 -8.05
C LYS A 106 -12.63 20.06 -9.44
N ASN A 107 -13.38 18.97 -9.63
CA ASN A 107 -13.31 18.12 -10.84
C ASN A 107 -14.64 17.55 -11.29
#